data_AF-A0A7K0X3B8-F1
#
_entry.id   AF-A0A7K0X3B8-F1
#
_cell.length_a   1.000
_cell.length_b   1.000
_cell.length_c   1.000
_cell.angle_alpha   90.00
_cell.angle_beta   90.00
_cell.angle_gamma   90.00
#
_symmetry.space_group_name_H-M   'P 1'
#
loop_
_entity.id
_entity.type
_entity.pdbx_description
1 polymer ?
#
loop_
_entity_poly.entity_id
_entity_poly.type
_entity_poly.pdbx_seq_one_letter_code
_entity_poly.pdbx_strand_id
1 'polypeptide(L)'
;MLYSFAVDSDPLDLDQLADEPFEVDAQAAHLFKHPHLGLDDVYDVWANDPVFYPAKPPAHWLMVADVGGQVLVVPIAPSRDGDPTRCRPIGCYQASVELAETYRGDRDDV
;
A
#
# COMPACT_ATOMS: atom_id res chain seq x y z
N MET A 1 -25.06 7.33 30.62
CA MET A 1 -23.71 7.79 30.97
C MET A 1 -22.73 6.95 30.17
N LEU A 2 -22.18 7.56 29.12
CA LEU A 2 -21.04 7.19 28.28
C LEU A 2 -21.01 5.76 27.67
N TYR A 3 -21.62 5.64 26.49
CA TYR A 3 -21.12 4.74 25.45
C TYR A 3 -19.75 5.29 25.02
N SER A 4 -18.67 4.64 25.44
CA SER A 4 -17.36 4.84 24.82
C SER A 4 -17.40 4.15 23.47
N PHE A 5 -17.79 4.87 22.41
CA PHE A 5 -17.32 4.51 21.09
C PHE A 5 -15.80 4.67 21.17
N ALA A 6 -15.09 3.55 21.31
CA ALA A 6 -13.73 3.52 20.83
C ALA A 6 -13.84 3.97 19.38
N VAL A 7 -13.31 5.16 19.09
CA VAL A 7 -13.08 5.58 17.72
C VAL A 7 -12.25 4.43 17.15
N ASP A 8 -12.83 3.67 16.24
CA ASP A 8 -12.15 2.63 15.47
C ASP A 8 -11.02 3.38 14.77
N SER A 9 -9.88 3.50 15.44
CA SER A 9 -8.75 4.28 14.97
C SER A 9 -8.18 3.38 13.91
N ASP A 10 -8.38 3.76 12.65
CA ASP A 10 -7.84 3.00 11.52
C ASP A 10 -6.36 2.77 11.82
N PRO A 11 -5.92 1.51 11.94
CA PRO A 11 -4.57 1.22 12.42
C PRO A 11 -3.51 1.68 11.41
N LEU A 12 -3.90 2.16 10.22
CA LEU A 12 -3.03 2.77 9.22
C LEU A 12 -3.71 4.01 8.61
N ASP A 13 -3.46 5.17 9.22
CA ASP A 13 -3.84 6.49 8.70
C ASP A 13 -2.81 6.99 7.67
N LEU A 14 -3.24 7.13 6.41
CA LEU A 14 -2.36 7.47 5.28
C LEU A 14 -1.77 8.89 5.41
N ASP A 15 -2.50 9.82 6.02
CA ASP A 15 -2.07 11.22 6.17
C ASP A 15 -0.92 11.38 7.19
N GLN A 16 -0.63 10.34 7.97
CA GLN A 16 0.44 10.34 8.97
C GLN A 16 1.75 9.71 8.46
N LEU A 17 1.74 9.09 7.27
CA LEU A 17 2.91 8.40 6.73
C LEU A 17 4.05 9.39 6.44
N ALA A 18 5.27 9.00 6.83
CA ALA A 18 6.48 9.74 6.50
C ALA A 18 6.84 9.62 5.01
N ASP A 19 7.77 10.46 4.55
CA ASP A 19 8.31 10.44 3.17
C ASP A 19 8.97 9.09 2.81
N GLU A 20 9.58 8.43 3.80
CA GLU A 20 10.10 7.06 3.71
C GLU A 20 9.35 6.13 4.68
N PRO A 21 8.13 5.68 4.34
CA PRO A 21 7.24 5.05 5.32
C PRO A 21 7.52 3.56 5.53
N PHE A 22 8.28 2.92 4.64
CA PHE A 22 8.35 1.45 4.61
C PHE A 22 9.25 0.86 5.69
N GLU A 23 8.63 0.08 6.58
CA GLU A 23 9.29 -0.88 7.44
C GLU A 23 9.46 -2.20 6.67
N VAL A 24 10.62 -2.33 6.02
CA VAL A 24 10.99 -3.52 5.26
C VAL A 24 11.75 -4.47 6.18
N ASP A 25 11.19 -5.66 6.41
CA ASP A 25 11.87 -6.72 7.14
C ASP A 25 13.04 -7.27 6.28
N ALA A 26 14.09 -7.79 6.93
CA ALA A 26 15.28 -8.33 6.27
C ALA A 26 14.99 -9.55 5.35
N GLN A 27 13.76 -10.07 5.37
CA GLN A 27 13.24 -11.17 4.57
C GLN A 27 12.44 -10.68 3.33
N ALA A 28 12.86 -9.57 2.70
CA ALA A 28 12.19 -8.97 1.54
C ALA A 28 11.88 -9.95 0.39
N ALA A 29 12.67 -11.02 0.23
CA ALA A 29 12.47 -12.04 -0.81
C ALA A 29 11.09 -12.74 -0.79
N HIS A 30 10.37 -12.74 0.34
CA HIS A 30 9.03 -13.35 0.44
C HIS A 30 7.89 -12.39 0.07
N LEU A 31 8.18 -11.10 -0.10
CA LEU A 31 7.19 -10.09 -0.51
C LEU A 31 6.79 -10.26 -1.98
N PHE A 32 7.66 -10.82 -2.80
CA PHE A 32 7.51 -10.83 -4.26
C PHE A 32 7.04 -12.20 -4.76
N LYS A 33 5.87 -12.22 -5.38
CA LYS A 33 5.35 -13.42 -6.07
C LYS A 33 5.91 -13.57 -7.49
N HIS A 34 6.54 -12.52 -8.01
CA HIS A 34 7.08 -12.47 -9.35
C HIS A 34 8.59 -12.24 -9.32
N PRO A 35 9.39 -13.02 -10.08
CA PRO A 35 10.85 -13.02 -9.98
C PRO A 35 11.54 -11.73 -10.47
N HIS A 36 10.78 -10.82 -11.11
CA HIS A 36 11.30 -9.54 -11.60
C HIS A 36 10.87 -8.35 -10.74
N LEU A 37 10.04 -8.57 -9.72
CA LEU A 37 9.60 -7.51 -8.82
C LEU A 37 10.40 -7.59 -7.52
N GLY A 38 10.75 -6.43 -7.00
CA GLY A 38 11.59 -6.24 -5.83
C GLY A 38 11.19 -5.01 -5.03
N LEU A 39 12.04 -4.67 -4.06
CA LEU A 39 11.78 -3.55 -3.16
C LEU A 39 11.81 -2.21 -3.92
N ASP A 40 12.65 -2.11 -4.95
CA ASP A 40 12.71 -0.93 -5.82
C ASP A 40 11.34 -0.63 -6.44
N ASP A 41 10.59 -1.65 -6.89
CA ASP A 41 9.23 -1.45 -7.43
C ASP A 41 8.25 -0.92 -6.37
N VAL A 42 8.42 -1.27 -5.09
CA VAL A 42 7.59 -0.71 -4.01
C VAL A 42 7.86 0.77 -3.84
N TYR A 43 9.13 1.18 -3.89
CA TYR A 43 9.51 2.59 -3.85
C TYR A 43 9.09 3.34 -5.12
N ASP A 44 9.14 2.70 -6.29
CA ASP A 44 8.62 3.27 -7.52
C ASP A 44 7.11 3.52 -7.41
N VAL A 45 6.32 2.57 -6.89
CA VAL A 45 4.88 2.80 -6.67
C VAL A 45 4.64 4.00 -5.75
N TRP A 46 5.41 4.14 -4.66
CA TRP A 46 5.30 5.27 -3.73
C TRP A 46 5.64 6.61 -4.39
N ALA A 47 6.69 6.64 -5.20
CA ALA A 47 7.16 7.84 -5.88
C ALA A 47 6.26 8.28 -7.05
N ASN A 48 5.36 7.42 -7.53
CA ASN A 48 4.49 7.67 -8.68
C ASN A 48 3.06 8.11 -8.30
N ASP A 49 2.91 8.82 -7.17
CA ASP A 49 1.65 9.42 -6.72
C ASP A 49 0.49 8.39 -6.67
N PRO A 50 0.62 7.36 -5.81
CA PRO A 50 -0.28 6.22 -5.81
C PRO A 50 -1.69 6.58 -5.33
N VAL A 51 -2.67 5.82 -5.84
CA VAL A 51 -4.03 5.79 -5.31
C VAL A 51 -4.16 4.67 -4.30
N PHE A 52 -4.87 4.92 -3.21
CA PHE A 52 -5.08 3.95 -2.13
C PHE A 52 -6.51 3.39 -2.17
N TYR A 53 -6.62 2.08 -2.30
CA TYR A 53 -7.89 1.36 -2.20
C TYR A 53 -8.00 0.59 -0.87
N PRO A 54 -9.18 0.51 -0.24
CA PRO A 54 -9.34 -0.24 1.00
C PRO A 54 -9.10 -1.74 0.76
N ALA A 55 -8.39 -2.39 1.69
CA ALA A 55 -8.08 -3.81 1.65
C ALA A 55 -8.71 -4.56 2.84
N LYS A 56 -8.61 -5.89 2.81
CA LYS A 56 -8.94 -6.74 3.96
C LYS A 56 -7.64 -7.24 4.63
N PRO A 57 -7.61 -7.37 5.96
CA PRO A 57 -6.44 -7.90 6.68
C PRO A 57 -5.91 -9.20 6.06
N PRO A 58 -4.58 -9.38 5.99
CA PRO A 58 -3.56 -8.65 6.75
C PRO A 58 -3.17 -7.27 6.18
N ALA A 59 -3.57 -6.93 4.95
CA ALA A 59 -3.41 -5.58 4.41
C ALA A 59 -4.57 -4.67 4.83
N HIS A 60 -4.30 -3.38 4.98
CA HIS A 60 -5.33 -2.38 5.30
C HIS A 60 -5.62 -1.48 4.09
N TRP A 61 -4.57 -1.21 3.29
CA TRP A 61 -4.69 -0.50 2.02
C TRP A 61 -3.97 -1.25 0.90
N LEU A 62 -4.46 -1.07 -0.32
CA LEU A 62 -3.74 -1.36 -1.56
C LEU A 62 -3.21 -0.04 -2.09
N MET A 63 -1.89 0.11 -2.12
CA MET A 63 -1.21 1.23 -2.76
C MET A 63 -1.01 0.88 -4.23
N VAL A 64 -1.57 1.67 -5.15
CA VAL A 64 -1.65 1.34 -6.58
C VAL A 64 -1.15 2.51 -7.41
N ALA A 65 -0.21 2.24 -8.33
CA ALA A 65 0.30 3.24 -9.26
C ALA A 65 0.64 2.62 -10.62
N ASP A 66 0.68 3.45 -11.67
CA ASP A 66 1.30 3.09 -12.94
C ASP A 66 2.81 3.34 -12.86
N VAL A 67 3.59 2.29 -13.05
CA VAL A 67 5.06 2.31 -13.10
C VAL A 67 5.47 1.80 -14.46
N GLY A 68 5.97 2.70 -15.32
CA GLY A 68 6.48 2.33 -16.65
C GLY A 68 5.43 1.68 -17.58
N GLY A 69 4.14 2.02 -17.43
CA GLY A 69 3.03 1.45 -18.20
C GLY A 69 2.40 0.20 -17.57
N GLN A 70 2.91 -0.26 -16.42
CA GLN A 70 2.33 -1.36 -15.66
C GLN A 70 1.69 -0.83 -14.38
N VAL A 71 0.41 -1.14 -14.19
CA VAL A 71 -0.25 -0.85 -12.90
C VAL A 71 0.19 -1.89 -11.89
N LEU A 72 0.92 -1.45 -10.86
CA LEU A 72 1.42 -2.27 -9.77
C LEU A 72 0.59 -2.05 -8.51
N VAL A 73 0.51 -3.10 -7.68
CA VAL A 73 -0.22 -3.12 -6.42
C VAL A 73 0.72 -3.54 -5.30
N VAL A 74 0.76 -2.72 -4.26
CA VAL A 74 1.48 -2.98 -3.02
C VAL A 74 0.48 -3.00 -1.87
N PRO A 75 0.08 -4.18 -1.37
CA PRO A 75 -0.70 -4.25 -0.13
C PRO A 75 0.16 -3.81 1.05
N ILE A 76 -0.33 -2.84 1.82
CA ILE A 76 0.37 -2.31 2.99
C ILE A 76 -0.40 -2.59 4.28
N ALA A 77 0.34 -2.84 5.35
CA ALA A 77 -0.17 -3.05 6.70
C ALA A 77 0.45 -2.05 7.69
N PRO A 78 -0.17 -1.83 8.87
CA PRO A 78 0.43 -1.04 9.94
C PRO A 78 1.84 -1.51 10.30
N SER A 79 2.67 -0.59 10.80
CA SER A 79 3.97 -0.89 11.42
C SER A 79 3.86 -2.00 12.46
N ARG A 80 4.92 -2.82 12.59
CA ARG A 80 4.95 -3.89 13.60
C ARG A 80 4.99 -3.34 15.02
N ASP A 81 5.64 -2.19 15.20
CA ASP A 81 5.86 -1.57 16.51
C ASP A 81 4.80 -0.50 16.84
N GLY A 82 3.80 -0.33 15.97
CA GLY A 82 2.71 0.62 16.15
C GLY A 82 3.08 2.08 15.87
N ASP A 83 4.21 2.33 15.21
CA ASP A 83 4.58 3.67 14.74
C ASP A 83 3.60 4.11 13.63
N PRO A 84 2.78 5.16 13.84
CA PRO A 84 1.79 5.60 12.86
C PRO A 84 2.41 6.21 11.61
N THR A 85 3.69 6.60 11.65
CA THR A 85 4.40 7.17 10.49
C THR A 85 4.95 6.12 9.53
N ARG A 86 4.81 4.83 9.90
CA ARG A 86 5.41 3.71 9.19
C ARG A 86 4.39 2.64 8.82
N CYS A 87 4.63 1.97 7.71
CA CYS A 87 3.83 0.84 7.25
C CYS A 87 4.71 -0.28 6.70
N ARG A 88 4.15 -1.47 6.58
CA ARG A 88 4.84 -2.67 6.08
C ARG A 88 4.28 -3.04 4.72
N PRO A 89 5.08 -3.01 3.63
CA PRO A 89 4.68 -3.66 2.40
C PRO A 89 4.59 -5.17 2.63
N ILE A 90 3.48 -5.78 2.24
CA ILE A 90 3.26 -7.23 2.31
C ILE A 90 3.67 -7.90 0.99
N GLY A 91 3.63 -7.17 -0.12
CA GLY A 91 4.11 -7.65 -1.40
C GLY A 91 4.05 -6.62 -2.51
N CYS A 92 4.53 -6.99 -3.70
CA CYS A 92 4.36 -6.23 -4.94
C CYS A 92 3.97 -7.19 -6.06
N TYR A 93 2.92 -6.84 -6.82
CA TYR A 93 2.46 -7.60 -7.98
C TYR A 93 1.71 -6.70 -8.97
N GLN A 94 1.62 -7.16 -10.22
CA GLN A 94 0.83 -6.48 -11.23
C GLN A 94 -0.68 -6.57 -10.91
N ALA A 95 -1.40 -5.46 -11.08
CA ALA A 95 -2.84 -5.41 -10.92
C ALA A 95 -3.56 -6.40 -11.86
N SER A 96 -4.74 -6.86 -11.44
CA SER A 96 -5.68 -7.49 -12.38
C SER A 96 -6.11 -6.48 -13.45
N VAL A 97 -6.62 -6.98 -14.58
CA VAL A 97 -7.13 -6.10 -15.66
C VAL A 97 -8.21 -5.15 -15.12
N GLU A 98 -9.18 -5.68 -14.36
CA GLU A 98 -10.27 -4.89 -13.77
C GLU A 98 -9.75 -3.78 -12.84
N LEU A 99 -8.83 -4.10 -11.93
CA LEU A 99 -8.28 -3.09 -11.01
C LEU A 99 -7.43 -2.04 -11.75
N ALA A 100 -6.70 -2.44 -12.79
CA ALA A 100 -5.93 -1.52 -13.61
C ALA A 100 -6.83 -0.57 -14.41
N GLU A 101 -7.99 -1.02 -14.87
CA GLU A 101 -8.99 -0.19 -15.53
C GLU A 101 -9.64 0.79 -14.54
N THR A 102 -10.03 0.31 -13.35
CA THR A 102 -10.55 1.18 -12.27
C THR A 102 -9.53 2.26 -11.90
N TYR A 103 -8.27 1.89 -11.65
CA TYR A 103 -7.20 2.84 -11.31
C TYR A 103 -7.01 3.93 -12.37
N ARG A 104 -7.00 3.55 -13.65
CA ARG A 104 -6.84 4.53 -14.72
C ARG A 104 -8.03 5.47 -14.82
N GLY A 105 -9.25 4.95 -14.66
CA GLY A 105 -10.46 5.76 -14.61
C GLY A 105 -10.43 6.77 -13.46
N ASP A 106 -10.08 6.32 -12.26
CA ASP A 106 -9.99 7.19 -11.08
C ASP A 106 -8.91 8.27 -11.24
N ARG A 107 -7.80 7.98 -11.93
CA ARG A 107 -6.72 8.95 -12.21
C ARG A 107 -7.08 9.98 -13.27
N ASP A 108 -7.89 9.63 -14.26
CA ASP A 108 -8.30 10.55 -15.32
C ASP A 108 -9.37 11.56 -14.81
N ASP A 109 -10.03 11.27 -13.69
CA ASP A 109 -11.07 12.10 -13.07
C ASP A 109 -10.52 13.13 -12.04
N VAL A 110 -9.19 13.21 -11.82
CA VAL A 110 -8.54 14.08 -10.82
C VAL A 110 -7.99 15.39 -11.40
#